data_AF-S0FHA6-F1
#
_entry.id   AF-S0FHA6-F1
#
_cell.length_a   1.000
_cell.length_b   1.000
_cell.length_c   1.000
_cell.angle_alpha   90.00
_cell.angle_beta   90.00
_cell.angle_gamma   90.00
#
_symmetry.space_group_name_H-M   'P 1'
#
loop_
_entity.id
_entity.type
_entity.pdbx_description
1 polymer ?
#
loop_
_entity_poly.entity_id
_entity_poly.type
_entity_poly.pdbx_seq_one_letter_code
_entity_poly.pdbx_strand_id
1 'polypeptide(L)'
;MFKSNVNSEMIRKIFLDNNACESAIRGFCIGKNNWHLIDTIEGAKASAIIYSLAETAKANNLKPYKYFDLLLTEIPRHMDDTNLEFLDNLLPWSEVLPEDCRKLKTQ
;
A
#
# COMPACT_ATOMS: atom_id res chain seq x y z
N MET A 1 25.43 38.17 14.31
CA MET A 1 24.20 38.12 13.49
C MET A 1 24.46 37.12 12.37
N PHE A 2 23.89 35.93 12.25
CA PHE A 2 22.89 35.14 12.97
C PHE A 2 23.38 33.68 12.90
N LYS A 3 23.55 33.00 14.04
CA LYS A 3 23.73 31.54 14.04
C LYS A 3 22.34 30.92 13.90
N SER A 4 21.88 30.65 12.69
CA SER A 4 20.72 29.76 12.46
C SER A 4 21.18 28.33 12.65
N ASN A 5 21.23 27.94 13.93
CA ASN A 5 21.41 26.58 14.40
C ASN A 5 20.13 25.78 14.08
N VAL A 6 19.93 25.45 12.80
CA VAL A 6 18.98 24.40 12.42
C VAL A 6 19.60 23.08 12.86
N ASN A 7 19.16 22.62 14.03
CA ASN A 7 19.60 21.41 14.70
C ASN A 7 19.71 20.24 13.72
N SER A 8 20.94 19.82 13.42
CA SER A 8 21.25 18.56 12.72
C SER A 8 20.56 17.36 13.37
N GLU A 9 20.25 17.45 14.67
CA GLU A 9 19.51 16.43 15.42
C GLU A 9 18.00 16.40 15.07
N MET A 10 17.43 17.50 14.60
CA MET A 10 16.01 17.59 14.23
C MET A 10 15.75 17.00 12.84
N ILE A 11 16.72 17.09 11.93
CA ILE A 11 16.69 16.41 10.61
C ILE A 11 16.94 14.91 10.77
N ARG A 12 17.79 14.50 11.73
CA ARG A 12 18.10 13.10 12.01
C ARG A 12 16.97 12.35 12.73
N LYS A 13 16.00 13.07 13.30
CA LYS A 13 14.78 12.52 13.93
C LYS A 13 13.61 12.36 12.95
N ILE A 14 13.82 12.69 11.67
CA ILE A 14 12.91 12.32 10.59
C ILE A 14 13.22 10.86 10.23
N PHE A 15 12.65 9.94 11.00
CA PHE A 15 12.55 8.49 10.79
C PHE A 15 13.52 7.87 9.74
N LEU A 16 14.79 7.67 10.11
CA LEU A 16 15.72 6.78 9.39
C LEU A 16 15.51 5.29 9.74
N ASP A 17 14.52 4.98 10.58
CA ASP A 17 14.23 3.61 10.99
C ASP A 17 13.38 2.93 9.91
N ASN A 18 14.06 2.20 9.02
CA ASN A 18 13.44 1.38 7.97
C ASN A 18 12.85 0.08 8.54
N ASN A 19 12.98 -0.18 9.85
CA ASN A 19 12.62 -1.43 10.49
C ASN A 19 11.15 -1.83 10.27
N ALA A 20 10.24 -0.85 10.20
CA ALA A 20 8.83 -1.11 9.89
C ALA A 20 8.65 -1.63 8.45
N CYS A 21 9.32 -1.02 7.48
CA CYS A 21 9.29 -1.45 6.09
C CYS A 21 10.02 -2.80 5.91
N GLU A 22 11.16 -2.99 6.58
CA GLU A 22 11.91 -4.23 6.61
C GLU A 22 11.09 -5.38 7.21
N SER A 23 10.38 -5.13 8.31
CA SER A 23 9.50 -6.13 8.94
C SER A 23 8.34 -6.51 8.02
N ALA A 24 7.73 -5.55 7.33
CA ALA A 24 6.70 -5.81 6.33
C ALA A 24 7.25 -6.67 5.18
N ILE A 25 8.33 -6.23 4.51
CA ILE A 25 8.88 -6.94 3.35
C ILE A 25 9.57 -8.27 3.72
N ARG A 26 9.95 -8.49 4.98
CA ARG A 26 10.61 -9.71 5.43
C ARG A 26 9.74 -10.95 5.25
N GLY A 27 8.43 -10.86 5.51
CA GLY A 27 7.49 -11.97 5.27
C GLY A 27 7.40 -12.36 3.81
N PHE A 28 7.50 -11.37 2.90
CA PHE A 28 7.70 -11.59 1.48
C PHE A 28 9.06 -12.31 1.31
N CYS A 29 10.20 -11.67 1.59
CA CYS A 29 11.54 -12.18 1.26
C CYS A 29 11.88 -13.58 1.83
N ILE A 30 11.30 -13.98 2.96
CA ILE A 30 11.49 -15.32 3.54
C ILE A 30 10.76 -16.40 2.70
N GLY A 31 9.69 -16.04 2.00
CA GLY A 31 8.97 -16.88 1.05
C GLY A 31 9.69 -17.12 -0.28
N LYS A 32 10.98 -16.79 -0.41
CA LYS A 32 11.78 -16.95 -1.64
C LYS A 32 11.77 -18.36 -2.23
N ASN A 33 11.56 -19.40 -1.41
CA ASN A 33 11.35 -20.80 -1.88
C ASN A 33 9.94 -21.08 -2.43
N ASN A 34 8.96 -20.22 -2.15
CA ASN A 34 7.59 -20.29 -2.68
C ASN A 34 7.42 -19.49 -4.00
N TRP A 35 8.45 -18.75 -4.42
CA TRP A 35 8.41 -17.85 -5.58
C TRP A 35 9.25 -18.31 -6.77
N HIS A 36 9.43 -19.63 -6.94
CA HIS A 36 9.82 -20.14 -8.26
C HIS A 36 8.86 -19.70 -9.40
N LEU A 37 7.72 -19.08 -9.06
CA LEU A 37 6.80 -18.40 -9.98
C LEU A 37 7.24 -16.99 -10.44
N ILE A 38 8.17 -16.33 -9.75
CA ILE A 38 8.62 -14.96 -10.04
C ILE A 38 10.02 -15.01 -10.67
N ASP A 39 10.16 -15.71 -11.78
CA ASP A 39 11.44 -15.79 -12.53
C ASP A 39 11.63 -14.61 -13.49
N THR A 40 10.65 -13.71 -13.56
CA THR A 40 10.66 -12.55 -14.48
C THR A 40 10.61 -11.22 -13.72
N ILE A 41 11.26 -10.20 -14.30
CA ILE A 41 11.27 -8.82 -13.77
C ILE A 41 9.83 -8.27 -13.68
N GLU A 42 8.98 -8.63 -14.64
CA GLU A 42 7.57 -8.22 -14.65
C GLU A 42 6.77 -8.87 -13.52
N GLY A 43 6.98 -10.16 -13.24
CA GLY A 43 6.35 -10.83 -12.10
C GLY A 43 6.78 -10.20 -10.76
N ALA A 44 8.04 -9.79 -10.64
CA ALA A 44 8.54 -9.13 -9.44
C ALA A 44 7.88 -7.75 -9.25
N LYS A 45 7.73 -6.99 -10.33
CA LYS A 45 7.02 -5.70 -10.31
C LYS A 45 5.55 -5.85 -9.93
N ALA A 46 4.83 -6.79 -10.55
CA ALA A 46 3.43 -7.06 -10.23
C ALA A 46 3.25 -7.45 -8.75
N SER A 47 4.13 -8.31 -8.24
CA SER A 47 4.10 -8.73 -6.84
C SER A 47 4.35 -7.57 -5.87
N ALA A 48 5.30 -6.69 -6.19
CA ALA A 48 5.57 -5.49 -5.40
C ALA A 48 4.37 -4.53 -5.37
N ILE A 49 3.66 -4.37 -6.49
CA ILE A 49 2.45 -3.54 -6.57
C ILE A 49 1.33 -4.13 -5.69
N ILE A 50 1.03 -5.42 -5.84
CA ILE A 50 -0.01 -6.10 -5.06
C ILE A 50 0.31 -6.00 -3.57
N TYR A 51 1.57 -6.22 -3.18
CA TYR A 51 1.98 -6.13 -1.79
C TYR A 51 1.82 -4.70 -1.23
N SER A 52 2.28 -3.70 -1.98
CA SER A 52 2.13 -2.29 -1.60
C SER A 52 0.67 -1.90 -1.39
N LEU A 53 -0.22 -2.39 -2.25
CA LEU A 53 -1.65 -2.15 -2.16
C LEU A 53 -2.28 -2.84 -0.95
N ALA A 54 -1.87 -4.09 -0.67
CA ALA A 54 -2.32 -4.83 0.50
C ALA A 54 -1.88 -4.15 1.81
N GLU A 55 -0.63 -3.69 1.90
CA GLU A 55 -0.12 -2.96 3.06
C GLU A 55 -0.82 -1.61 3.23
N THR A 56 -1.05 -0.88 2.14
CA THR A 56 -1.80 0.38 2.17
C THR A 56 -3.23 0.15 2.67
N ALA A 57 -3.90 -0.92 2.21
CA ALA A 57 -5.23 -1.30 2.69
C ALA A 57 -5.22 -1.63 4.20
N LYS A 58 -4.22 -2.38 4.67
CA LYS A 58 -4.06 -2.68 6.11
C LYS A 58 -3.83 -1.41 6.94
N ALA A 59 -2.97 -0.51 6.47
CA ALA A 59 -2.69 0.77 7.14
C ALA A 59 -3.95 1.64 7.27
N ASN A 60 -4.87 1.56 6.31
CA ASN A 60 -6.16 2.25 6.33
C ASN A 60 -7.28 1.45 7.03
N ASN A 61 -6.96 0.38 7.77
CA ASN A 61 -7.93 -0.48 8.46
C ASN A 61 -8.96 -1.15 7.54
N LEU A 62 -8.59 -1.42 6.30
CA LEU A 62 -9.42 -2.16 5.35
C LEU A 62 -9.10 -3.66 5.40
N LYS A 63 -10.06 -4.48 4.96
CA LYS A 63 -9.88 -5.91 4.67
C LYS A 63 -9.28 -6.03 3.27
N PRO A 64 -8.02 -6.47 3.13
CA PRO A 64 -7.33 -6.46 1.83
C PRO A 64 -8.09 -7.25 0.76
N TYR A 65 -8.64 -8.42 1.11
CA TYR A 65 -9.39 -9.26 0.18
C TYR A 65 -10.59 -8.54 -0.45
N LYS A 66 -11.42 -7.89 0.37
CA LYS A 66 -12.60 -7.16 -0.11
C LYS A 66 -12.21 -5.91 -0.90
N TYR A 67 -11.12 -5.26 -0.50
CA TYR A 67 -10.58 -4.14 -1.24
C TYR A 67 -10.08 -4.55 -2.64
N PHE A 68 -9.37 -5.68 -2.76
CA PHE A 68 -8.95 -6.21 -4.06
C PHE A 68 -10.13 -6.61 -4.94
N ASP A 69 -11.16 -7.25 -4.37
CA ASP A 69 -12.38 -7.62 -5.09
C ASP A 69 -13.05 -6.40 -5.73
N LEU A 70 -13.17 -5.31 -4.96
CA LEU A 70 -13.70 -4.04 -5.43
C LEU A 70 -12.81 -3.41 -6.51
N LEU A 71 -11.48 -3.34 -6.28
CA LEU A 71 -10.52 -2.82 -7.26
C LEU A 71 -10.58 -3.59 -8.59
N LEU A 72 -10.54 -4.92 -8.53
CA LEU A 72 -10.55 -5.79 -9.71
C LEU A 72 -11.91 -5.81 -10.41
N THR A 73 -12.97 -5.34 -9.75
CA THR A 73 -14.31 -5.20 -10.34
C THR A 73 -14.51 -3.84 -10.98
N GLU A 74 -14.08 -2.76 -10.32
CA GLU A 74 -14.30 -1.39 -10.81
C GLU A 74 -13.25 -0.96 -11.86
N ILE A 75 -11.97 -1.34 -11.70
CA ILE A 75 -10.92 -0.93 -12.66
C ILE A 75 -11.24 -1.39 -14.10
N PRO A 76 -11.62 -2.65 -14.37
CA PRO A 76 -11.94 -3.08 -15.73
C PRO A 76 -13.15 -2.37 -16.35
N ARG A 77 -14.09 -1.87 -15.54
CA ARG A 77 -15.26 -1.13 -16.02
C ARG A 77 -14.91 0.25 -16.56
N HIS A 78 -13.80 0.81 -16.08
CA HIS A 78 -13.33 2.15 -16.42
C HIS A 78 -12.02 2.14 -17.24
N MET A 79 -11.62 0.99 -17.81
CA MET A 79 -10.40 0.89 -18.62
C MET A 79 -10.46 1.69 -19.91
N ASP A 80 -11.65 1.87 -20.48
CA ASP A 80 -11.87 2.65 -21.70
C ASP A 80 -12.17 4.14 -21.40
N ASP A 81 -12.39 4.49 -20.12
CA ASP A 81 -12.68 5.86 -19.71
C ASP A 81 -11.39 6.69 -19.66
N THR A 82 -11.41 7.85 -20.30
CA THR A 82 -10.29 8.81 -20.24
C THR A 82 -10.25 9.57 -18.92
N ASN A 83 -11.34 9.49 -18.14
CA ASN A 83 -11.49 10.21 -16.89
C ASN A 83 -11.04 9.35 -15.70
N LEU A 84 -10.07 9.85 -14.94
CA LEU A 84 -9.49 9.17 -13.77
C LEU A 84 -10.12 9.58 -12.43
N GLU A 85 -11.13 10.47 -12.45
CA GLU A 85 -11.82 10.94 -11.23
C GLU A 85 -12.45 9.77 -10.42
N PHE A 86 -12.77 8.64 -11.06
CA PHE A 86 -13.27 7.46 -10.35
C PHE A 86 -12.23 6.83 -9.40
N LEU A 87 -10.93 7.02 -9.68
CA LEU A 87 -9.85 6.49 -8.84
C LEU A 87 -9.87 7.13 -7.46
N ASP A 88 -10.22 8.41 -7.34
CA ASP A 88 -10.27 9.09 -6.04
C ASP A 88 -11.26 8.42 -5.08
N ASN A 89 -12.38 7.92 -5.61
CA ASN A 89 -13.37 7.17 -4.84
C ASN A 89 -12.89 5.76 -4.45
N LEU A 90 -11.89 5.25 -5.15
CA LEU A 90 -11.31 3.91 -5.00
C LEU A 90 -10.08 3.89 -4.07
N LEU A 91 -9.57 5.06 -3.70
CA LEU A 91 -8.44 5.20 -2.80
C LEU A 91 -8.77 4.67 -1.40
N PRO A 92 -7.80 4.12 -0.68
CA PRO A 92 -8.04 3.43 0.59
C PRO A 92 -8.48 4.35 1.74
N TRP A 93 -8.33 5.68 1.57
CA TRP A 93 -8.85 6.70 2.50
C TRP A 93 -10.18 7.33 2.04
N SER A 94 -10.74 6.87 0.92
CA SER A 94 -12.02 7.35 0.42
C SER A 94 -13.16 7.02 1.39
N GLU A 95 -14.04 8.00 1.62
CA GLU A 95 -15.24 7.82 2.44
C GLU A 95 -16.33 7.01 1.73
N VAL A 96 -16.24 6.88 0.40
CA VAL A 96 -17.24 6.23 -0.46
C VAL A 96 -17.09 4.70 -0.49
N LEU A 97 -16.00 4.17 0.10
CA LEU A 97 -15.75 2.73 0.12
C LEU A 97 -16.84 1.96 0.87
N PRO A 98 -17.27 0.78 0.37
CA PRO A 98 -18.27 -0.05 1.05
C PRO A 98 -17.84 -0.42 2.47
N GLU A 99 -18.80 -0.40 3.39
CA GLU A 99 -18.59 -0.73 4.81
C GLU A 99 -18.07 -2.17 5.00
N ASP A 100 -18.38 -3.09 4.07
CA ASP A 100 -17.82 -4.45 4.04
C ASP A 100 -16.29 -4.49 3.93
N CYS A 101 -15.72 -3.49 3.25
CA CYS A 101 -14.27 -3.35 3.09
C CYS A 101 -13.60 -2.86 4.37
N ARG A 102 -14.32 -2.17 5.26
CA ARG A 102 -13.76 -1.71 6.53
C ARG A 102 -13.63 -2.89 7.50
N LYS A 103 -12.52 -2.97 8.24
CA LYS A 103 -12.45 -3.86 9.41
C LYS A 103 -13.33 -3.26 10.50
N LEU A 104 -14.28 -4.06 10.99
CA LEU A 104 -15.00 -3.73 12.21
C LEU A 104 -13.97 -3.62 13.33
N LYS A 105 -14.01 -2.52 14.09
CA LYS A 105 -13.20 -2.38 15.31
C LYS A 105 -13.70 -3.45 16.29
N THR A 106 -13.00 -4.57 16.39
CA THR A 106 -13.20 -5.47 17.52
C THR A 106 -12.79 -4.69 18.76
N GLN A 107 -13.73 -4.50 19.69
CA GLN A 107 -13.51 -3.83 20.98
C GLN A 107 -12.43 -4.52 21.79
#